data_AF-A0A821L5E8-F1
#
_entry.id   AF-A0A821L5E8-F1
#
_cell.length_a   1.000
_cell.length_b   1.000
_cell.length_c   1.000
_cell.angle_alpha   90.00
_cell.angle_beta   90.00
_cell.angle_gamma   90.00
#
_symmetry.space_group_name_H-M   'P 1'
#
loop_
_entity.id
_entity.type
_entity.pdbx_description
1 polymer ?
#
loop_
_entity_poly.entity_id
_entity_poly.type
_entity_poly.pdbx_seq_one_letter_code
_entity_poly.pdbx_strand_id
1 'polypeptide(L)' 'MIDTGAQYSFINEKCFKSNDQLKYSSTQHQTFFFADGLTSFTVTGTVNLNIHVGHIITTISAFVTKN' A
#
# COMPACT_ATOMS: atom_id res chain seq x y z
N MET A 1 4.99 6.18 -6.96
CA MET A 1 6.45 5.92 -7.04
C MET A 1 6.63 4.47 -7.49
N ILE A 2 7.55 4.20 -8.40
CA ILE A 2 7.97 2.84 -8.73
C ILE A 2 9.29 2.61 -8.01
N ASP A 3 9.36 1.59 -7.16
CA ASP A 3 10.53 1.24 -6.35
C ASP A 3 10.81 -0.25 -6.51
N THR A 4 11.93 -0.57 -7.16
CA THR A 4 12.34 -1.96 -7.43
C THR A 4 13.05 -2.62 -6.25
N GLY A 5 13.46 -1.83 -5.23
CA GLY A 5 14.05 -2.36 -4.00
C GLY A 5 13.01 -2.76 -2.96
N ALA A 6 11.77 -2.28 -3.10
CA ALA A 6 10.68 -2.64 -2.21
C ALA A 6 10.11 -4.03 -2.54
N GLN A 7 10.03 -4.90 -1.54
CA GLN A 7 9.40 -6.22 -1.69
C GLN A 7 7.87 -6.14 -1.83
N TYR A 8 7.26 -5.10 -1.26
CA TYR A 8 5.81 -4.93 -1.24
C TYR A 8 5.41 -3.53 -1.71
N SER A 9 4.18 -3.41 -2.19
CA SER A 9 3.58 -2.12 -2.51
C SER A 9 2.90 -1.53 -1.28
N PHE A 10 3.04 -0.22 -1.10
CA PHE A 10 2.46 0.51 0.03
C PHE A 10 1.71 1.76 -0.44
N ILE A 11 0.66 2.12 0.29
CA ILE A 11 -0.13 3.33 0.05
C ILE A 11 -0.54 3.94 1.39
N ASN A 12 -0.50 5.27 1.49
CA ASN A 12 -0.91 5.97 2.71
C ASN A 12 -2.45 5.99 2.84
N GLU A 13 -2.98 5.73 4.03
CA GLU A 13 -4.42 5.76 4.34
C GLU A 13 -5.08 7.10 3.97
N LYS A 14 -4.37 8.22 4.04
CA LYS A 14 -4.88 9.54 3.63
C LYS A 14 -5.17 9.60 2.13
N CYS A 15 -4.48 8.82 1.30
CA CYS A 15 -4.79 8.70 -0.13
C CYS A 15 -6.09 7.93 -0.40
N PHE A 16 -6.62 7.20 0.59
CA PHE A 16 -7.90 6.48 0.48
C PHE A 16 -9.11 7.33 0.75
N LYS A 17 -9.03 8.27 1.70
CA LYS A 17 -10.20 9.02 2.17
C LYS A 17 -10.89 9.86 1.08
N SER A 18 -10.26 10.05 -0.08
CA SER A 18 -10.86 10.71 -1.24
C SER A 18 -11.60 9.77 -2.20
N ASN A 19 -11.52 8.44 -2.05
CA ASN A 19 -12.12 7.46 -2.96
C ASN A 19 -12.84 6.34 -2.17
N ASP A 20 -14.12 6.56 -1.86
CA ASP A 20 -15.03 5.65 -1.12
C ASP A 20 -15.26 4.27 -1.77
N GLN A 21 -14.59 3.94 -2.88
CA GLN A 21 -14.85 2.74 -3.68
C GLN A 21 -13.75 1.67 -3.61
N LEU A 22 -12.67 1.91 -2.87
CA LEU A 22 -11.58 0.94 -2.78
C LEU A 22 -11.96 -0.22 -1.83
N LYS A 23 -11.95 -1.45 -2.35
CA LYS A 23 -12.19 -2.67 -1.57
C LYS A 23 -11.03 -2.89 -0.59
N TYR A 24 -11.21 -2.39 0.62
CA TYR A 24 -10.29 -2.53 1.75
C TYR A 24 -10.53 -3.85 2.48
N SER A 25 -9.48 -4.66 2.65
CA SER A 25 -9.50 -5.82 3.51
C SER A 25 -8.67 -5.54 4.76
N SER A 26 -9.31 -5.50 5.92
CA SER A 26 -8.59 -5.47 7.19
C SER A 26 -7.76 -6.75 7.32
N THR A 27 -6.50 -6.60 7.70
CA THR A 27 -5.63 -7.72 8.09
C THR A 27 -5.18 -7.51 9.53
N GLN A 28 -4.63 -8.54 10.18
CA GLN A 28 -3.91 -8.33 11.43
C GLN A 28 -2.84 -7.25 11.24
N HIS A 29 -2.65 -6.44 12.28
CA HIS A 29 -1.63 -5.40 12.30
C HIS A 29 -0.25 -6.04 12.05
N GLN A 30 0.39 -5.61 10.96
CA GLN A 30 1.76 -5.99 10.62
C GLN A 30 2.65 -4.74 10.73
N THR A 31 3.90 -4.97 11.12
CA THR A 31 4.91 -3.92 11.25
C THR A 31 5.99 -4.16 10.22
N PHE A 32 6.32 -3.11 9.47
CA PHE A 32 7.39 -3.10 8.48
C PHE A 32 8.47 -2.11 8.91
N PHE A 33 9.69 -2.34 8.44
CA PHE A 33 10.85 -1.51 8.75
C PHE A 33 11.32 -0.78 7.48
N PHE A 34 11.77 0.45 7.65
CA PHE A 34 12.49 1.16 6.60
C PHE A 34 13.90 0.60 6.43
N ALA A 35 14.61 1.07 5.40
CA ALA A 35 15.96 0.61 5.07
C ALA A 35 17.01 0.85 6.18
N ASP A 36 16.74 1.75 7.13
CA ASP A 36 17.59 1.98 8.29
C ASP A 36 17.50 0.87 9.35
N GLY A 37 16.50 -0.02 9.25
CA GLY A 37 16.21 -1.08 10.22
C GLY A 37 15.75 -0.58 11.60
N LEU A 38 15.65 0.74 11.80
CA LEU A 38 15.33 1.38 13.08
C LEU A 38 13.92 1.98 13.05
N THR A 39 13.57 2.60 11.93
CA THR A 39 12.27 3.24 11.76
C THR A 39 11.27 2.18 11.31
N SER A 40 10.16 2.07 12.03
CA SER A 40 9.06 1.16 11.69
C SER A 40 7.77 1.90 11.38
N PHE A 41 6.90 1.24 10.64
CA PHE A 41 5.57 1.74 10.34
C PHE A 41 4.55 0.60 10.39
N THR A 42 3.33 0.94 10.81
CA THR A 42 2.23 -0.01 10.93
C THR A 42 1.38 0.01 9.69
N VAL A 43 0.96 -1.17 9.25
CA VAL A 43 -0.08 -1.34 8.23
C VAL A 43 -1.39 -1.79 8.87
N THR A 44 -2.51 -1.34 8.31
CA THR A 44 -3.85 -1.62 8.83
C THR A 44 -4.61 -2.67 8.02
N GLY A 45 -4.18 -2.92 6.79
CA GLY A 45 -4.85 -3.81 5.87
C GLY A 45 -4.22 -3.80 4.50
N THR A 46 -4.93 -4.39 3.57
CA THR A 46 -4.56 -4.42 2.15
C THR A 46 -5.68 -3.85 1.29
N VAL A 47 -5.31 -3.33 0.13
CA VAL A 47 -6.22 -2.88 -0.91
C VAL A 47 -5.81 -3.50 -2.24
N ASN A 48 -6.79 -3.70 -3.13
CA ASN A 48 -6.52 -3.94 -4.54
C ASN A 48 -6.64 -2.63 -5.33
N LEU A 49 -5.57 -2.23 -5.99
CA LEU A 49 -5.48 -1.02 -6.81
C LEU A 49 -5.44 -1.41 -8.28
N ASN A 50 -6.26 -0.75 -9.09
CA ASN A 50 -6.08 -0.76 -10.54
C ASN A 50 -5.05 0.31 -10.89
N ILE A 51 -3.96 -0.10 -11.52
CA ILE A 51 -2.90 0.78 -12.00
C ILE A 51 -2.84 0.75 -13.52
N HIS A 52 -2.56 1.91 -14.10
CA HIS A 52 -2.37 2.06 -15.54
C HIS A 52 -0.87 2.19 -15.82
N VAL A 53 -0.33 1.29 -16.63
CA VAL A 53 1.07 1.31 -17.08
C VAL A 53 1.05 1.41 -18.61
N GLY A 54 1.20 2.64 -19.12
CA GLY A 54 0.96 2.92 -20.54
C GLY A 54 -0.50 2.63 -20.91
N HIS A 55 -0.70 1.68 -21.84
CA HIS A 55 -2.04 1.24 -22.28
C HIS A 55 -2.58 0.02 -21.52
N ILE A 56 -1.81 -0.54 -20.58
CA ILE A 56 -2.18 -1.75 -19.85
C ILE A 56 -2.80 -1.34 -18.51
N ILE A 57 -3.99 -1.88 -18.22
CA ILE A 57 -4.60 -1.81 -16.88
C ILE A 57 -4.30 -3.14 -16.19
N THR A 58 -3.69 -3.07 -15.01
CA THR A 58 -3.43 -4.24 -14.17
C THR A 58 -3.82 -3.96 -12.73
N THR A 59 -4.04 -5.01 -11.95
CA THR A 59 -4.39 -4.91 -10.54
C THR A 59 -3.21 -5.33 -9.68
N ILE A 60 -2.89 -4.53 -8.67
CA ILE A 60 -1.89 -4.86 -7.65
C ILE A 60 -2.53 -4.84 -6.27
N SER A 61 -2.01 -5.65 -5.35
CA SER A 61 -2.33 -5.54 -3.94
C SER A 61 -1.30 -4.65 -3.24
N ALA A 62 -1.76 -3.71 -2.43
CA ALA A 62 -0.90 -2.81 -1.66
C ALA A 62 -1.29 -2.78 -0.19
N PHE A 63 -0.31 -2.66 0.71
CA PHE A 63 -0.52 -2.47 2.14
C PHE A 63 -0.85 -1.01 2.47
N VAL A 64 -1.80 -0.81 3.38
CA VAL A 64 -2.24 0.52 3.81
C VAL A 64 -1.47 0.95 5.04
N THR A 65 -0.72 2.06 4.94
CA THR A 65 0.07 2.62 6.03
C THR A 65 -0.68 3.73 6.76
N LYS A 66 -0.51 3.81 8.09
CA LYS A 66 -1.29 4.71 8.97
C LYS A 66 -0.65 6.08 9.29
N ASN A 67 0.40 6.47 8.57
CA ASN A 67 1.15 7.72 8.82
C ASN A 67 0.33 8.99 8.57
#